data_AF-A0A7V9IV31-F1
#
_entry.id   AF-A0A7V9IV31-F1
#
_cell.length_a   1.000
_cell.length_b   1.000
_cell.length_c   1.000
_cell.angle_alpha   90.00
_cell.angle_beta   90.00
_cell.angle_gamma   90.00
#
_symmetry.space_group_name_H-M   'P 1'
#
loop_
_entity.id
_entity.type
_entity.pdbx_description
1 polymer ?
#
loop_
_entity_poly.entity_id
_entity_poly.type
_entity_poly.pdbx_seq_one_letter_code
_entity_poly.pdbx_strand_id
1 'polypeptide(L)'
;VFAQTDPTRAASGGAATLRAAGVDVEAGLLADEARVLNEHWTFAVERGRPFVTWKYAATLDGRSAAADGGSQWITGPEARHDVHARRAEADAIVVGTGTVIGDDPRLTLRDDDGVPLPYDRQPLRVVVGERPIPADARVLDDAAPTLQVSERDPDAVLATLAAREVSHVWLEGGPVVAGAFLRARLVDEVVGYVAPTLLGAGAPALHEPTVTTLAQAYQLDLLDLSRLGADIRLVARPRQGAR
;
A
#
# COMPACT_ATOMS: atom_id res chain seq x y z
N VAL A 1 16.41 -29.61 -3.61
CA VAL A 1 16.86 -28.32 -3.02
C VAL A 1 15.68 -27.35 -2.99
N PHE A 2 15.47 -26.61 -1.91
CA PHE A 2 14.48 -25.54 -1.85
C PHE A 2 15.02 -24.32 -1.07
N ALA A 3 14.51 -23.13 -1.38
CA ALA A 3 15.02 -21.88 -0.81
C ALA A 3 14.40 -21.55 0.56
N GLN A 4 13.07 -21.44 0.61
CA GLN A 4 12.31 -21.05 1.80
C GLN A 4 11.34 -22.16 2.21
N THR A 5 11.24 -22.42 3.51
CA THR A 5 10.21 -23.32 4.07
C THR A 5 8.86 -22.61 4.05
N ASP A 6 7.80 -23.36 3.74
CA ASP A 6 6.44 -22.83 3.82
C ASP A 6 6.12 -22.34 5.26
N PRO A 7 5.80 -21.06 5.45
CA PRO A 7 5.48 -20.49 6.76
C PRO A 7 4.11 -20.96 7.30
N THR A 8 3.25 -21.54 6.46
CA THR A 8 1.94 -22.05 6.89
C THR A 8 2.09 -23.39 7.62
N ARG A 9 1.33 -23.56 8.71
CA ARG A 9 1.30 -24.85 9.41
C ARG A 9 0.77 -25.98 8.53
N ALA A 10 -0.19 -25.68 7.64
CA ALA A 10 -0.88 -26.66 6.81
C ALA A 10 0.02 -27.30 5.74
N ALA A 11 0.94 -26.53 5.16
CA ALA A 11 1.86 -27.01 4.13
C ALA A 11 3.31 -27.23 4.63
N SER A 12 3.59 -26.93 5.91
CA SER A 12 4.88 -27.27 6.53
C SER A 12 5.15 -28.77 6.55
N GLY A 13 6.43 -29.16 6.50
CA GLY A 13 6.88 -30.54 6.69
C GLY A 13 7.21 -31.33 5.41
N GLY A 14 6.97 -30.78 4.21
CA GLY A 14 7.28 -31.46 2.94
C GLY A 14 8.73 -31.94 2.83
N ALA A 15 9.69 -31.17 3.34
CA ALA A 15 11.10 -31.57 3.39
C ALA A 15 11.35 -32.83 4.23
N ALA A 16 10.65 -32.97 5.37
CA ALA A 16 10.76 -34.15 6.21
C ALA A 16 10.13 -35.38 5.52
N THR A 17 8.98 -35.20 4.86
CA THR A 17 8.33 -36.25 4.06
C THR A 17 9.24 -36.77 2.95
N LEU A 18 9.88 -35.88 2.20
CA LEU A 18 10.82 -36.24 1.13
C LEU A 18 12.04 -36.99 1.68
N ARG A 19 12.64 -36.53 2.79
CA ARG A 19 13.77 -37.23 3.43
C ARG A 19 13.37 -38.62 3.92
N ALA A 20 12.18 -38.78 4.50
CA ALA A 20 11.68 -40.08 4.95
C ALA A 20 11.48 -41.07 3.79
N ALA A 21 11.23 -40.56 2.57
CA ALA A 21 11.16 -41.37 1.36
C ALA A 21 12.53 -41.67 0.72
N GLY A 22 13.63 -41.28 1.35
CA GLY A 22 15.00 -41.49 0.85
C GLY A 22 15.45 -40.48 -0.20
N VAL A 23 14.72 -39.37 -0.39
CA VAL A 23 15.14 -38.27 -1.27
C VAL A 23 16.13 -37.37 -0.52
N ASP A 24 17.22 -36.99 -1.19
CA ASP A 24 18.15 -36.00 -0.65
C ASP A 24 17.55 -34.59 -0.75
N VAL A 25 17.54 -33.86 0.38
CA VAL A 25 16.86 -32.57 0.50
C VAL A 25 17.72 -31.55 1.21
N GLU A 26 18.23 -30.61 0.42
CA GLU A 26 18.87 -29.39 0.89
C GLU A 26 17.87 -28.23 0.99
N ALA A 27 17.98 -27.44 2.05
CA ALA A 27 17.14 -26.30 2.36
C ALA A 27 17.99 -25.04 2.47
N GLY A 28 17.42 -23.88 2.13
CA GLY A 28 18.05 -22.58 2.39
C GLY A 28 18.89 -22.00 1.26
N LEU A 29 18.96 -22.66 0.10
CA LEU A 29 19.69 -22.10 -1.06
C LEU A 29 18.97 -20.84 -1.55
N LEU A 30 19.64 -19.68 -1.51
CA LEU A 30 19.07 -18.37 -1.85
C LEU A 30 17.83 -18.00 -1.02
N ALA A 31 17.83 -18.36 0.27
CA ALA A 31 16.68 -18.12 1.16
C ALA A 31 16.33 -16.63 1.30
N ASP A 32 17.32 -15.74 1.33
CA ASP A 32 17.09 -14.31 1.51
C ASP A 32 16.50 -13.68 0.24
N GLU A 33 16.98 -14.07 -0.94
CA GLU A 33 16.41 -13.66 -2.22
C GLU A 33 14.98 -14.21 -2.40
N ALA A 34 14.73 -15.45 -1.98
CA ALA A 34 13.39 -16.04 -2.02
C ALA A 34 12.40 -15.34 -1.09
N ARG A 35 12.87 -14.85 0.08
CA ARG A 35 12.06 -14.02 0.98
C ARG A 35 11.70 -12.69 0.35
N VAL A 36 12.62 -12.05 -0.36
CA VAL A 36 12.35 -10.80 -1.09
C VAL A 36 11.30 -11.03 -2.18
N LEU A 37 11.41 -12.13 -2.93
CA LEU A 37 10.44 -12.47 -3.98
C LEU A 37 9.00 -12.59 -3.45
N ASN A 38 8.82 -13.16 -2.26
CA ASN A 38 7.51 -13.39 -1.64
C ASN A 38 7.30 -12.54 -0.39
N GLU A 39 7.88 -11.34 -0.32
CA GLU A 39 7.93 -10.56 0.92
C GLU A 39 6.53 -10.32 1.50
N HIS A 40 5.61 -9.78 0.71
CA HIS A 40 4.27 -9.43 1.18
C HIS A 40 3.45 -10.66 1.57
N TRP A 41 3.54 -11.76 0.81
CA TRP A 41 2.85 -13.00 1.14
C TRP A 41 3.42 -13.64 2.41
N THR A 42 4.74 -13.74 2.50
CA THR A 42 5.43 -14.29 3.70
C THR A 42 5.06 -13.46 4.92
N PHE A 43 5.11 -12.13 4.80
CA PHE A 43 4.69 -11.21 5.84
C PHE A 43 3.24 -11.47 6.25
N ALA A 44 2.32 -11.59 5.28
CA ALA A 44 0.90 -11.74 5.57
C ALA A 44 0.59 -13.04 6.32
N VAL A 45 1.24 -14.14 5.93
CA VAL A 45 1.12 -15.42 6.62
C VAL A 45 1.72 -15.36 8.02
N GLU A 46 2.92 -14.81 8.19
CA GLU A 46 3.62 -14.77 9.48
C GLU A 46 2.96 -13.81 10.48
N ARG A 47 2.41 -12.69 10.01
CA ARG A 47 1.79 -11.64 10.84
C ARG A 47 0.28 -11.78 10.97
N GLY A 48 -0.37 -12.60 10.16
CA GLY A 48 -1.82 -12.76 10.13
C GLY A 48 -2.57 -11.51 9.65
N ARG A 49 -1.90 -10.59 8.94
CA ARG A 49 -2.49 -9.39 8.34
C ARG A 49 -1.77 -9.00 7.06
N PRO A 50 -2.40 -8.30 6.11
CA PRO A 50 -1.72 -7.84 4.91
C PRO A 50 -0.55 -6.92 5.23
N PHE A 51 0.49 -6.96 4.39
CA PHE A 51 1.53 -5.94 4.33
C PHE A 51 0.92 -4.63 3.80
N VAL A 52 1.21 -3.51 4.43
CA VAL A 52 0.63 -2.21 4.05
C VAL A 52 1.70 -1.27 3.55
N THR A 53 1.60 -0.93 2.28
CA THR A 53 2.36 0.14 1.66
C THR A 53 1.52 1.41 1.63
N TRP A 54 1.92 2.44 2.39
CA TRP A 54 1.33 3.76 2.29
C TRP A 54 2.01 4.57 1.19
N LYS A 55 1.23 4.92 0.17
CA LYS A 55 1.68 5.85 -0.87
C LYS A 55 1.09 7.23 -0.66
N TYR A 56 1.93 8.25 -0.80
CA TYR A 56 1.47 9.64 -0.93
C TYR A 56 2.20 10.37 -2.06
N ALA A 57 1.53 11.38 -2.62
CA ALA A 57 2.12 12.35 -3.53
C ALA A 57 2.00 13.73 -2.88
N ALA A 58 3.09 14.48 -2.86
CA ALA A 58 3.13 15.79 -2.23
C ALA A 58 4.06 16.76 -2.95
N THR A 59 3.89 18.04 -2.66
CA THR A 59 4.86 19.08 -2.96
C THR A 59 6.06 19.04 -2.02
N LEU A 60 7.11 19.80 -2.32
CA LEU A 60 8.35 19.84 -1.53
C LEU A 60 8.12 20.31 -0.08
N ASP A 61 7.10 21.15 0.13
CA ASP A 61 6.63 21.59 1.46
C ASP A 61 5.55 20.67 2.07
N GLY A 62 5.37 19.46 1.52
CA GLY A 62 4.55 18.40 2.12
C GLY A 62 3.04 18.58 1.96
N ARG A 63 2.58 19.19 0.85
CA ARG A 63 1.15 19.39 0.58
C ARG A 63 0.61 18.42 -0.47
N SER A 64 -0.58 17.89 -0.23
CA SER A 64 -1.30 16.95 -1.12
C SER A 64 -2.41 17.61 -1.94
N ALA A 65 -2.77 18.85 -1.62
CA ALA A 65 -3.69 19.66 -2.40
C ALA A 65 -3.43 21.16 -2.15
N ALA A 66 -3.84 22.02 -3.08
CA ALA A 66 -3.87 23.46 -2.91
C ALA A 66 -4.97 23.88 -1.90
N ALA A 67 -4.98 25.14 -1.49
CA ALA A 67 -5.93 25.66 -0.49
C ALA A 67 -7.38 25.64 -0.96
N ASP A 68 -7.61 25.63 -2.27
CA ASP A 68 -8.93 25.47 -2.91
C ASP A 68 -9.35 23.99 -3.07
N GLY A 69 -8.49 23.04 -2.66
CA GLY A 69 -8.71 21.60 -2.80
C GLY A 69 -8.16 20.99 -4.09
N GLY A 70 -7.59 21.78 -5.01
CA GLY A 70 -7.01 21.26 -6.25
C GLY A 70 -5.81 20.32 -5.99
N SER A 71 -5.90 19.07 -6.43
CA SER A 71 -4.89 18.01 -6.17
C SER A 71 -4.33 17.37 -7.45
N GLN A 72 -4.93 17.64 -8.62
CA GLN A 72 -4.57 17.00 -9.89
C GLN A 72 -3.87 18.01 -10.84
N TRP A 73 -2.63 17.80 -11.26
CA TRP A 73 -1.65 16.79 -10.85
C TRP A 73 -0.47 17.46 -10.16
N ILE A 74 -0.19 17.08 -8.91
CA ILE A 74 1.01 17.53 -8.19
C ILE A 74 2.28 16.92 -8.80
N THR A 75 2.26 15.62 -9.10
CA THR A 75 3.41 14.90 -9.67
C THR A 75 3.29 14.71 -11.18
N GLY A 76 4.45 14.60 -11.84
CA GLY A 76 4.61 14.42 -13.28
C GLY A 76 4.26 13.03 -13.80
N PRO A 77 4.28 12.85 -15.13
CA PRO A 77 3.87 11.60 -15.77
C PRO A 77 4.75 10.40 -15.40
N GLU A 78 6.06 10.58 -15.22
CA GLU A 78 6.99 9.50 -14.84
C GLU A 78 6.67 8.95 -13.44
N ALA A 79 6.37 9.84 -12.49
CA ALA A 79 5.92 9.43 -11.15
C ALA A 79 4.56 8.71 -11.20
N ARG A 80 3.62 9.17 -12.03
CA ARG A 80 2.32 8.48 -12.18
C ARG A 80 2.45 7.11 -12.84
N HIS A 81 3.37 6.95 -13.79
CA HIS A 81 3.69 5.66 -14.38
C HIS A 81 4.28 4.71 -13.33
N ASP A 82 5.23 5.18 -12.51
CA ASP A 82 5.82 4.39 -11.42
C ASP A 82 4.79 3.97 -10.36
N VAL A 83 3.90 4.88 -9.95
CA VAL A 83 2.76 4.55 -9.07
C VAL A 83 1.91 3.43 -9.68
N HIS A 84 1.65 3.50 -10.98
CA HIS A 84 0.81 2.54 -11.68
C HIS A 84 1.45 1.15 -11.75
N ALA A 85 2.77 1.09 -12.01
CA ALA A 85 3.53 -0.15 -11.96
C ALA A 85 3.48 -0.78 -10.55
N ARG A 86 3.73 0.01 -9.49
CA ARG A 86 3.69 -0.47 -8.10
C ARG A 86 2.30 -0.87 -7.63
N ARG A 87 1.24 -0.19 -8.07
CA ARG A 87 -0.14 -0.61 -7.80
C ARG A 87 -0.43 -2.01 -8.34
N ALA A 88 0.22 -2.41 -9.44
CA ALA A 88 0.03 -3.73 -10.02
C ALA A 88 0.61 -4.86 -9.17
N GLU A 89 1.46 -4.54 -8.18
CA GLU A 89 2.02 -5.48 -7.21
C GLU A 89 1.13 -5.68 -5.98
N ALA A 90 0.00 -4.96 -5.89
CA ALA A 90 -0.91 -5.01 -4.75
C ALA A 90 -2.15 -5.85 -5.05
N ASP A 91 -2.60 -6.58 -4.03
CA ASP A 91 -3.84 -7.36 -4.12
C ASP A 91 -5.06 -6.45 -3.91
N ALA A 92 -4.91 -5.38 -3.13
CA ALA A 92 -5.96 -4.43 -2.83
C ALA A 92 -5.45 -2.98 -2.80
N ILE A 93 -6.26 -2.06 -3.31
CA ILE A 93 -6.06 -0.61 -3.20
C ILE A 93 -7.07 -0.05 -2.19
N VAL A 94 -6.58 0.54 -1.10
CA VAL A 94 -7.42 1.11 -0.04
C VAL A 94 -7.46 2.63 -0.15
N VAL A 95 -8.67 3.19 -0.20
CA VAL A 95 -8.92 4.64 -0.13
C VAL A 95 -10.03 4.96 0.87
N GLY A 96 -10.01 6.18 1.41
CA GLY A 96 -11.12 6.65 2.25
C GLY A 96 -12.30 7.15 1.42
N THR A 97 -13.50 7.14 2.01
CA THR A 97 -14.70 7.80 1.42
C THR A 97 -14.44 9.25 0.98
N GLY A 98 -13.58 9.98 1.70
CA GLY A 98 -13.22 11.36 1.35
C GLY A 98 -12.49 11.47 0.02
N THR A 99 -11.58 10.54 -0.27
CA THR A 99 -10.87 10.46 -1.56
C THR A 99 -11.85 10.15 -2.69
N VAL A 100 -12.79 9.22 -2.48
CA VAL A 100 -13.82 8.91 -3.48
C VAL A 100 -14.69 10.12 -3.79
N ILE A 101 -15.15 10.83 -2.75
CA ILE A 101 -16.00 12.02 -2.92
C ILE A 101 -15.23 13.18 -3.56
N GLY A 102 -13.96 13.37 -3.21
CA GLY A 102 -13.16 14.49 -3.69
C GLY A 102 -12.59 14.29 -5.10
N ASP A 103 -12.12 13.09 -5.42
CA ASP A 103 -11.33 12.82 -6.64
C ASP A 103 -12.02 11.90 -7.65
N ASP A 104 -13.11 11.24 -7.26
CA ASP A 104 -13.84 10.23 -8.05
C ASP A 104 -12.91 9.29 -8.88
N PRO A 105 -11.99 8.58 -8.21
CA PRO A 105 -10.97 7.79 -8.90
C PRO A 105 -11.57 6.49 -9.45
N ARG A 106 -10.95 5.93 -10.50
CA ARG A 106 -11.28 4.56 -10.95
C ARG A 106 -10.57 3.47 -10.16
N LEU A 107 -9.34 3.75 -9.72
CA LEU A 107 -8.43 2.81 -9.06
C LEU A 107 -8.20 1.50 -9.85
N THR A 108 -8.25 1.57 -11.18
CA THR A 108 -8.01 0.44 -12.08
C THR A 108 -6.59 0.48 -12.65
N LEU A 109 -6.02 -0.70 -12.87
CA LEU A 109 -4.83 -0.90 -13.69
C LEU A 109 -5.15 -0.81 -15.18
N ARG A 110 -4.12 -0.46 -15.94
CA ARG A 110 -4.10 -0.25 -17.40
C ARG A 110 -2.77 -0.77 -17.93
N ASP A 111 -2.70 -1.13 -19.20
CA ASP A 111 -1.41 -1.37 -19.87
C ASP A 111 -0.73 -0.05 -20.29
N ASP A 112 0.41 -0.16 -20.97
CA ASP A 112 1.20 0.97 -21.45
C ASP A 112 0.47 1.83 -22.50
N ASP A 113 -0.51 1.25 -23.21
CA ASP A 113 -1.38 1.94 -24.16
C ASP A 113 -2.59 2.60 -23.47
N GLY A 114 -2.71 2.46 -22.15
CA GLY A 114 -3.79 3.03 -21.35
C GLY A 114 -5.09 2.21 -21.38
N VAL A 115 -5.07 1.01 -21.95
CA VAL A 115 -6.22 0.10 -21.99
C VAL A 115 -6.38 -0.59 -20.62
N PRO A 116 -7.58 -0.60 -20.02
CA PRO A 116 -7.80 -1.30 -18.76
C PRO A 116 -7.40 -2.77 -18.83
N LEU A 117 -6.70 -3.26 -17.81
CA LEU A 117 -6.41 -4.69 -17.69
C LEU A 117 -7.71 -5.50 -17.46
N PRO A 118 -7.75 -6.78 -17.84
CA PRO A 118 -8.86 -7.69 -17.54
C PRO A 118 -9.23 -7.73 -16.05
N TYR A 119 -10.51 -7.96 -15.74
CA TYR A 119 -11.07 -7.91 -14.39
C TYR A 119 -10.33 -8.81 -13.38
N ASP A 120 -9.91 -10.00 -13.79
CA ASP A 120 -9.16 -10.98 -12.98
C ASP A 120 -7.72 -10.55 -12.68
N ARG A 121 -7.22 -9.53 -13.36
CA ARG A 121 -5.92 -8.90 -13.12
C ARG A 121 -6.02 -7.57 -12.39
N GLN A 122 -7.23 -7.14 -12.02
CA GLN A 122 -7.43 -5.90 -11.27
C GLN A 122 -7.33 -6.15 -9.77
N PRO A 123 -6.73 -5.22 -9.01
CA PRO A 123 -6.72 -5.31 -7.55
C PRO A 123 -8.13 -5.07 -7.01
N LEU A 124 -8.39 -5.57 -5.81
CA LEU A 124 -9.59 -5.26 -5.06
C LEU A 124 -9.60 -3.77 -4.69
N ARG A 125 -10.61 -3.02 -5.16
CA ARG A 125 -10.83 -1.63 -4.75
C ARG A 125 -11.54 -1.61 -3.40
N VAL A 126 -10.91 -1.04 -2.39
CA VAL A 126 -11.45 -1.02 -1.02
C VAL A 126 -11.72 0.42 -0.62
N VAL A 127 -13.00 0.75 -0.39
CA VAL A 127 -13.42 2.06 0.10
C VAL A 127 -13.73 1.94 1.59
N VAL A 128 -12.97 2.65 2.42
CA VAL A 128 -13.13 2.62 3.88
C VAL A 128 -13.80 3.88 4.43
N GLY A 129 -14.70 3.67 5.39
CA GLY A 129 -15.38 4.72 6.14
C GLY A 129 -16.88 4.52 6.22
N GLU A 130 -17.51 5.21 7.16
CA GLU A 130 -18.94 5.03 7.48
C GLU A 130 -19.88 5.88 6.61
N ARG A 131 -19.33 6.84 5.86
CA ARG A 131 -20.14 7.71 5.00
C ARG A 131 -20.49 6.98 3.70
N PRO A 132 -21.73 7.11 3.21
CA PRO A 132 -22.04 6.63 1.87
C PRO A 132 -21.22 7.40 0.83
N ILE A 133 -20.86 6.72 -0.25
CA ILE A 133 -20.31 7.33 -1.47
C ILE A 133 -21.43 7.47 -2.52
N PRO A 134 -21.29 8.39 -3.50
CA PRO A 134 -22.24 8.52 -4.59
C PRO A 134 -22.47 7.19 -5.31
N ALA A 135 -23.72 6.90 -5.70
CA ALA A 135 -24.08 5.65 -6.35
C ALA A 135 -23.48 5.51 -7.77
N ASP A 136 -23.10 6.64 -8.36
CA ASP A 136 -22.45 6.77 -9.67
C ASP A 136 -20.92 6.96 -9.57
N ALA A 137 -20.34 6.82 -8.37
CA ALA A 137 -18.90 6.92 -8.17
C ALA A 137 -18.16 5.90 -9.06
N ARG A 138 -17.07 6.31 -9.70
CA ARG A 138 -16.34 5.50 -10.69
C ARG A 138 -15.69 4.25 -10.10
N VAL A 139 -15.44 4.23 -8.79
CA VAL A 139 -15.03 3.01 -8.08
C VAL A 139 -16.12 1.94 -8.01
N LEU A 140 -17.37 2.25 -8.34
CA LEU A 140 -18.51 1.31 -8.34
C LEU A 140 -18.85 0.76 -9.74
N ASP A 141 -18.06 1.11 -10.76
CA ASP A 141 -18.21 0.50 -12.10
C ASP A 141 -17.83 -0.99 -12.11
N ASP A 142 -18.08 -1.67 -13.23
CA ASP A 142 -17.81 -3.10 -13.42
C ASP A 142 -16.36 -3.41 -13.85
N ALA A 143 -15.48 -2.40 -13.88
CA ALA A 143 -14.12 -2.56 -14.39
C ALA A 143 -13.20 -3.35 -13.45
N ALA A 144 -13.52 -3.44 -12.15
CA ALA A 144 -12.74 -4.14 -11.13
C ALA A 144 -13.62 -4.55 -9.93
N PRO A 145 -13.21 -5.54 -9.12
CA PRO A 145 -13.94 -5.84 -7.88
C PRO A 145 -13.88 -4.67 -6.90
N THR A 146 -15.00 -4.38 -6.23
CA THR A 146 -15.09 -3.31 -5.22
C THR A 146 -15.71 -3.80 -3.92
N LEU A 147 -15.07 -3.44 -2.82
CA LEU A 147 -15.53 -3.67 -1.45
C LEU A 147 -15.68 -2.33 -0.73
N GLN A 148 -16.87 -2.07 -0.20
CA GLN A 148 -17.08 -0.99 0.76
C GLN A 148 -16.99 -1.56 2.17
N VAL A 149 -16.13 -0.98 3.00
CA VAL A 149 -15.93 -1.38 4.39
C VAL A 149 -16.37 -0.23 5.29
N SER A 150 -17.53 -0.39 5.94
CA SER A 150 -18.09 0.58 6.89
C SER A 150 -17.39 0.53 8.25
N GLU A 151 -16.07 0.74 8.25
CA GLU A 151 -15.20 0.70 9.41
C GLU A 151 -14.17 1.84 9.31
N ARG A 152 -13.72 2.34 10.46
CA ARG A 152 -12.64 3.33 10.56
C ARG A 152 -11.39 2.79 11.25
N ASP A 153 -11.55 1.74 12.05
CA ASP A 153 -10.44 1.07 12.73
C ASP A 153 -9.56 0.32 11.70
N PRO A 154 -8.31 0.74 11.50
CA PRO A 154 -7.38 0.08 10.59
C PRO A 154 -7.20 -1.42 10.86
N ASP A 155 -7.23 -1.86 12.13
CA ASP A 155 -7.10 -3.28 12.48
C ASP A 155 -8.27 -4.10 11.94
N ALA A 156 -9.50 -3.61 12.14
CA ALA A 156 -10.71 -4.26 11.64
C ALA A 156 -10.81 -4.24 10.10
N VAL A 157 -10.34 -3.16 9.46
CA VAL A 157 -10.18 -3.11 7.99
C VAL A 157 -9.22 -4.20 7.53
N LEU A 158 -8.03 -4.30 8.12
CA LEU A 158 -7.04 -5.31 7.72
C LEU A 158 -7.49 -6.73 8.02
N ALA A 159 -8.23 -6.97 9.10
CA ALA A 159 -8.83 -8.27 9.39
C ALA A 159 -9.84 -8.69 8.31
N THR A 160 -10.64 -7.74 7.83
CA THR A 160 -11.60 -7.97 6.72
C THR A 160 -10.90 -8.34 5.42
N LEU A 161 -9.73 -7.76 5.16
CA LEU A 161 -8.91 -8.03 3.97
C LEU A 161 -8.12 -9.35 4.12
N ALA A 162 -7.58 -9.64 5.30
CA ALA A 162 -6.93 -10.91 5.60
C ALA A 162 -7.88 -12.09 5.39
N ALA A 163 -9.14 -11.96 5.81
CA ALA A 163 -10.18 -12.97 5.59
C ALA A 163 -10.52 -13.22 4.10
N ARG A 164 -10.02 -12.35 3.20
CA ARG A 164 -10.13 -12.46 1.74
C ARG A 164 -8.80 -12.81 1.07
N GLU A 165 -7.83 -13.28 1.87
CA GLU A 165 -6.51 -13.71 1.40
C GLU A 165 -5.69 -12.58 0.74
N VAL A 166 -6.03 -11.32 1.02
CA VAL A 166 -5.23 -10.15 0.62
C VAL A 166 -3.90 -10.20 1.38
N SER A 167 -2.79 -10.21 0.65
CA SER A 167 -1.44 -10.23 1.21
C SER A 167 -0.79 -8.85 1.18
N HIS A 168 -1.09 -8.03 0.16
CA HIS A 168 -0.55 -6.68 -0.01
C HIS A 168 -1.65 -5.63 -0.19
N VAL A 169 -1.64 -4.63 0.68
CA VAL A 169 -2.48 -3.44 0.61
C VAL A 169 -1.66 -2.24 0.15
N TRP A 170 -2.14 -1.62 -0.92
CA TRP A 170 -1.69 -0.32 -1.37
C TRP A 170 -2.62 0.78 -0.85
N LEU A 171 -2.20 1.47 0.19
CA LEU A 171 -2.97 2.53 0.84
C LEU A 171 -2.74 3.86 0.11
N GLU A 172 -3.76 4.31 -0.62
CA GLU A 172 -3.84 5.67 -1.20
C GLU A 172 -4.86 6.55 -0.49
N GLY A 173 -5.12 6.26 0.78
CA GLY A 173 -6.04 7.04 1.58
C GLY A 173 -5.56 8.49 1.74
N GLY A 174 -6.52 9.42 1.70
CA GLY A 174 -6.25 10.81 2.05
C GLY A 174 -5.63 10.98 3.45
N PRO A 175 -5.20 12.19 3.82
CA PRO A 175 -4.32 12.44 4.97
C PRO A 175 -4.82 11.85 6.31
N VAL A 176 -6.14 11.78 6.50
CA VAL A 176 -6.78 11.25 7.71
C VAL A 176 -6.67 9.72 7.81
N VAL A 177 -6.86 9.00 6.70
CA VAL A 177 -6.76 7.52 6.68
C VAL A 177 -5.30 7.11 6.84
N ALA A 178 -4.39 7.79 6.15
CA ALA A 178 -2.95 7.61 6.35
C ALA A 178 -2.54 7.79 7.81
N GLY A 179 -3.01 8.87 8.45
CA GLY A 179 -2.77 9.10 9.89
C GLY A 179 -3.33 7.99 10.78
N ALA A 180 -4.53 7.47 10.48
CA ALA A 180 -5.11 6.36 11.23
C ALA A 180 -4.23 5.11 11.19
N PHE A 181 -3.77 4.69 10.01
CA PHE A 181 -2.88 3.53 9.85
C PHE A 181 -1.52 3.74 10.52
N LEU A 182 -0.96 4.94 10.47
CA LEU A 182 0.29 5.28 11.16
C LEU A 182 0.14 5.23 12.69
N ARG A 183 -0.95 5.77 13.24
CA ARG A 183 -1.25 5.66 14.70
C ARG A 183 -1.37 4.22 15.15
N ALA A 184 -2.07 3.40 14.36
CA ALA A 184 -2.21 1.98 14.63
C ALA A 184 -0.91 1.18 14.43
N ARG A 185 0.17 1.81 13.92
CA ARG A 185 1.45 1.15 13.58
C ARG A 185 1.26 0.02 12.54
N LEU A 186 0.36 0.26 11.59
CA LEU A 186 -0.01 -0.68 10.53
C LEU A 186 0.46 -0.22 9.14
N VAL A 187 1.45 0.67 9.07
CA VAL A 187 2.16 0.98 7.83
C VAL A 187 3.49 0.25 7.89
N ASP A 188 3.77 -0.61 6.92
CA ASP A 188 5.01 -1.39 6.86
C ASP A 188 6.04 -0.73 5.93
N GLU A 189 5.56 -0.08 4.87
CA GLU A 189 6.37 0.69 3.93
C GLU A 189 5.70 2.01 3.58
N VAL A 190 6.51 3.04 3.35
CA VAL A 190 6.10 4.36 2.88
C VAL A 190 6.75 4.60 1.53
N VAL A 191 5.93 4.87 0.51
CA VAL A 191 6.38 5.30 -0.81
C VAL A 191 5.91 6.75 -1.03
N GLY A 192 6.83 7.69 -0.89
CA GLY A 192 6.57 9.12 -1.06
C GLY A 192 7.01 9.62 -2.43
N TYR A 193 6.12 10.30 -3.14
CA TYR A 193 6.44 11.02 -4.38
C TYR A 193 6.42 12.51 -4.09
N VAL A 194 7.55 13.19 -4.29
CA VAL A 194 7.71 14.62 -3.98
C VAL A 194 8.01 15.39 -5.26
N ALA A 195 7.10 16.31 -5.60
CA ALA A 195 7.25 17.22 -6.72
C ALA A 195 8.02 18.49 -6.31
N PRO A 196 8.82 19.09 -7.21
CA PRO A 196 9.58 20.33 -6.95
C PRO A 196 8.66 21.57 -7.02
N THR A 197 7.56 21.55 -6.26
CA THR A 197 6.53 22.59 -6.18
C THR A 197 6.34 23.00 -4.71
N LEU A 198 5.80 24.21 -4.47
CA LEU A 198 5.45 24.70 -3.13
C LEU A 198 4.00 25.21 -3.15
N LEU A 199 3.16 24.77 -2.20
CA LEU A 199 1.75 25.18 -2.12
C LEU A 199 1.40 25.98 -0.86
N GLY A 200 2.33 26.13 0.08
CA GLY A 200 2.18 26.93 1.29
C GLY A 200 1.05 26.43 2.19
N ALA A 201 -0.10 27.10 2.13
CA ALA A 201 -1.28 26.82 2.96
C ALA A 201 -2.14 25.66 2.45
N GLY A 202 -1.66 24.89 1.47
CA GLY A 202 -2.33 23.68 0.99
C GLY A 202 -2.57 22.61 2.07
N ALA A 203 -3.42 21.64 1.76
CA ALA A 203 -3.70 20.53 2.65
C ALA A 203 -2.44 19.66 2.84
N PRO A 204 -2.11 19.22 4.07
CA PRO A 204 -0.93 18.40 4.31
C PRO A 204 -1.08 17.00 3.70
N ALA A 205 0.03 16.35 3.36
CA ALA A 205 0.02 14.95 2.91
C ALA A 205 -0.37 13.95 4.02
N LEU A 206 -0.13 14.33 5.28
CA LEU A 206 -0.45 13.54 6.46
C LEU A 206 -1.21 14.39 7.48
N HIS A 207 -2.32 13.87 7.98
CA HIS A 207 -3.02 14.46 9.12
C HIS A 207 -2.85 13.54 10.33
N GLU A 208 -1.91 13.89 11.21
CA GLU A 208 -1.60 13.12 12.40
C GLU A 208 -1.56 13.99 13.66
N PRO A 209 -2.70 14.15 14.36
CA PRO A 209 -2.82 15.10 15.46
C PRO A 209 -2.14 14.64 16.77
N THR A 210 -1.72 13.37 16.90
CA THR A 210 -1.13 12.89 18.15
C THR A 210 0.38 13.16 18.26
N VAL A 211 1.04 13.46 17.14
CA VAL A 211 2.45 13.88 17.10
C VAL A 211 2.52 15.38 17.35
N THR A 212 2.80 15.78 18.59
CA THR A 212 2.89 17.18 19.01
C THR A 212 4.32 17.62 19.34
N THR A 213 5.25 16.66 19.42
CA THR A 213 6.66 16.87 19.74
C THR A 213 7.56 16.05 18.83
N LEU A 214 8.83 16.47 18.67
CA LEU A 214 9.80 15.72 17.87
C LEU A 214 10.07 14.30 18.41
N ALA A 215 9.94 14.11 19.73
CA ALA A 215 10.08 12.80 20.36
C ALA A 215 8.99 11.81 19.94
N GLN A 216 7.83 12.30 19.51
CA GLN A 216 6.72 11.45 19.03
C GLN A 216 6.80 11.20 17.51
N ALA A 217 7.78 11.77 16.81
CA ALA A 217 7.87 11.65 15.36
C ALA A 217 8.15 10.21 14.93
N TYR A 218 7.42 9.76 13.91
CA TYR A 218 7.66 8.48 13.25
C TYR A 218 9.02 8.51 12.53
N GLN A 219 10.00 7.79 13.09
CA GLN A 219 11.30 7.64 12.47
C GLN A 219 11.23 6.58 11.38
N LEU A 220 11.74 6.90 10.19
CA LEU A 220 11.79 5.99 9.05
C LEU A 220 13.26 5.73 8.67
N ASP A 221 13.55 4.51 8.23
CA ASP A 221 14.80 4.15 7.59
C ASP A 221 14.62 4.20 6.07
N LEU A 222 15.40 5.05 5.40
CA LEU A 222 15.36 5.22 3.95
C LEU A 222 15.98 4.01 3.25
N LEU A 223 15.23 3.39 2.35
CA LEU A 223 15.65 2.22 1.58
C LEU A 223 16.02 2.57 0.15
N ASP A 224 15.28 3.48 -0.48
CA ASP A 224 15.52 3.91 -1.86
C ASP A 224 15.23 5.40 -2.04
N LEU A 225 16.01 6.04 -2.91
CA LEU A 225 15.78 7.39 -3.40
C LEU A 225 16.03 7.43 -4.91
N SER A 226 14.97 7.66 -5.68
CA SER A 226 15.01 7.63 -7.14
C SER A 226 14.46 8.94 -7.71
N ARG A 227 15.04 9.42 -8.81
CA ARG A 227 14.51 10.57 -9.56
C ARG A 227 13.60 10.08 -10.69
N LEU A 228 12.40 10.65 -10.80
CA LEU A 228 11.40 10.31 -11.82
C LEU A 228 11.04 11.60 -12.57
N GLY A 229 11.71 11.86 -13.69
CA GLY A 229 11.59 13.15 -14.40
C GLY A 229 12.02 14.32 -13.50
N ALA A 230 11.05 15.18 -13.16
CA ALA A 230 11.26 16.31 -12.24
C ALA A 230 11.02 15.95 -10.76
N ASP A 231 10.32 14.84 -10.49
CA ASP A 231 9.95 14.42 -9.15
C ASP A 231 11.02 13.52 -8.51
N ILE A 232 10.92 13.31 -7.20
CA ILE A 232 11.66 12.26 -6.49
C ILE A 232 10.69 11.24 -5.89
N ARG A 233 11.10 9.97 -5.87
CA ARG A 233 10.46 8.89 -5.13
C ARG A 233 11.37 8.51 -3.97
N LEU A 234 10.81 8.41 -2.77
CA LEU A 234 11.45 7.83 -1.60
C LEU A 234 10.72 6.56 -1.21
N VAL A 235 11.45 5.49 -0.88
CA VAL A 235 10.92 4.29 -0.24
C VAL A 235 11.57 4.18 1.13
N ALA A 236 10.77 4.07 2.18
CA ALA A 236 11.25 4.00 3.54
C ALA A 236 10.37 3.08 4.39
N ARG A 237 10.92 2.51 5.46
CA ARG A 237 10.15 1.69 6.41
C ARG A 237 10.21 2.29 7.82
N PRO A 238 9.16 2.17 8.65
CA PRO A 238 9.24 2.60 10.03
C PRO A 238 10.35 1.89 10.79
N ARG A 239 11.18 2.66 11.51
CA ARG A 239 12.27 2.12 12.31
C ARG A 239 11.71 1.26 13.44
N GLN A 240 12.17 0.02 13.53
CA GLN A 240 11.74 -0.87 14.61
C GLN A 240 12.23 -0.38 15.98
N GLY A 241 11.35 -0.37 16.97
CA GLY A 241 11.68 -0.04 18.35
C GLY A 241 11.67 1.45 18.73
N ALA A 242 11.34 2.37 17.80
CA ALA A 242 11.13 3.78 18.13
C ALA A 242 9.77 3.96 18.82
N ARG A 243 9.79 4.11 20.15
CA ARG A 243 8.65 4.55 20.96
C ARG A 243 8.40 6.04 20.75
#